data_AF-A0AAV8YLG2-F1
#
_entry.id   AF-A0AAV8YLG2-F1
#
_cell.length_a   1.000
_cell.length_b   1.000
_cell.length_c   1.000
_cell.angle_alpha   90.00
_cell.angle_beta   90.00
_cell.angle_gamma   90.00
#
_symmetry.space_group_name_H-M   'P 1'
#
loop_
_entity.id
_entity.type
_entity.pdbx_description
1 polymer ?
#
loop_
_entity_poly.entity_id
_entity_poly.type
_entity_poly.pdbx_seq_one_letter_code
_entity_poly.pdbx_strand_id
1 'polypeptide(L)'
;MMRLDLEIDLLFIEIGDRINIPITNDKILFQNMSSSESSEDMDRWQSVFAAVTDSELRFYESAPWSGEAWRAPAEAYSLIATRLVGSGKRAELPEFSIRCATVEGVITHSLRAETHRDLAGWAKALVNGSHASAVTQRELVCRCVWKGRPAQLVIHYENGFTLLEAGTGSRTLWRYSFDKLRNSSDDGKRYLWLDFGSGEETEVELDMEGCPKPIVFILHNFLSAKIHRLGLSA
;
A
#
# COMPACT_ATOMS: atom_id res chain seq x y z
N MET A 1 32.52 -13.03 -19.72
CA MET A 1 31.05 -13.13 -19.77
C MET A 1 30.58 -13.23 -18.32
N MET A 2 30.04 -12.13 -17.80
CA MET A 2 29.86 -11.89 -16.37
C MET A 2 28.84 -12.85 -15.75
N ARG A 3 29.29 -13.55 -14.70
CA ARG A 3 28.45 -14.15 -13.67
C ARG A 3 27.71 -13.02 -12.95
N LEU A 4 26.39 -13.07 -12.95
CA LEU A 4 25.55 -12.33 -12.01
C LEU A 4 24.94 -13.38 -11.09
N ASP A 5 25.59 -13.56 -9.94
CA ASP A 5 25.02 -14.21 -8.77
C ASP A 5 23.94 -13.26 -8.21
N LEU A 6 22.68 -13.56 -8.50
CA LEU A 6 21.50 -12.99 -7.87
C LEU A 6 20.68 -14.19 -7.38
N GLU A 7 20.60 -14.35 -6.07
CA GLU A 7 19.59 -15.20 -5.43
C GLU A 7 18.23 -14.59 -5.76
N ILE A 8 17.60 -15.12 -6.80
CA ILE A 8 16.21 -14.88 -7.15
C ILE A 8 15.40 -15.91 -6.37
N ASP A 9 14.57 -15.48 -5.42
CA ASP A 9 13.47 -16.32 -4.93
C ASP A 9 12.42 -16.41 -6.06
N LEU A 10 12.72 -17.25 -7.06
CA LEU A 10 11.76 -17.79 -8.01
C LEU A 10 10.91 -18.82 -7.28
N LEU A 11 9.62 -18.55 -7.06
CA LEU A 11 8.64 -19.63 -7.01
C LEU A 11 7.78 -19.52 -8.28
N PHE A 12 7.96 -20.48 -9.19
CA PHE A 12 7.21 -20.55 -10.44
C PHE A 12 5.76 -21.01 -10.25
N ILE A 13 4.95 -20.52 -11.19
CA ILE A 13 3.61 -20.94 -11.64
C ILE A 13 3.61 -22.40 -12.12
N GLU A 14 2.48 -23.10 -12.02
CA GLU A 14 2.12 -24.14 -12.99
C GLU A 14 0.76 -23.86 -13.65
N ILE A 15 0.78 -23.84 -14.99
CA ILE A 15 -0.36 -24.10 -15.87
C ILE A 15 -0.54 -25.62 -15.87
N GLY A 16 -1.76 -26.11 -15.69
CA GLY A 16 -2.06 -27.52 -15.92
C GLY A 16 -3.09 -27.67 -17.02
N ASP A 17 -2.67 -28.01 -18.24
CA ASP A 17 -3.61 -28.66 -19.17
C ASP A 17 -3.88 -30.08 -18.65
N ARG A 18 -4.95 -30.14 -17.85
CA ARG A 18 -5.80 -31.27 -17.45
C ARG A 18 -5.29 -32.27 -16.40
N ILE A 19 -5.89 -32.07 -15.21
CA ILE A 19 -6.41 -33.02 -14.18
C ILE A 19 -5.68 -33.02 -12.82
N ASN A 20 -6.39 -32.44 -11.84
CA ASN A 20 -6.48 -32.67 -10.39
C ASN A 20 -5.25 -32.59 -9.45
N ILE A 21 -5.11 -31.42 -8.82
CA ILE A 21 -5.06 -31.08 -7.38
C ILE A 21 -4.23 -31.98 -6.42
N PRO A 22 -3.35 -31.37 -5.60
CA PRO A 22 -3.59 -31.34 -4.16
C PRO A 22 -3.75 -29.90 -3.62
N ILE A 23 -4.79 -29.75 -2.82
CA ILE A 23 -5.33 -28.64 -2.02
C ILE A 23 -4.17 -27.92 -1.28
N THR A 24 -4.10 -26.60 -1.22
CA THR A 24 -5.17 -25.74 -0.70
C THR A 24 -6.08 -25.22 -1.81
N ASN A 25 -7.38 -25.57 -1.71
CA ASN A 25 -8.38 -24.60 -2.08
C ASN A 25 -8.01 -23.35 -1.26
N ASP A 26 -8.00 -22.16 -1.82
CA ASP A 26 -7.96 -20.97 -0.96
C ASP A 26 -8.81 -19.94 -1.67
N LYS A 27 -10.11 -20.14 -1.46
CA LYS A 27 -11.07 -19.07 -1.67
C LYS A 27 -10.74 -18.01 -0.64
N ILE A 28 -10.06 -16.93 -1.05
CA ILE A 28 -10.06 -15.75 -0.19
C ILE A 28 -11.49 -15.24 -0.22
N LEU A 29 -12.13 -15.35 0.94
CA LEU A 29 -13.45 -14.77 1.08
C LEU A 29 -13.29 -13.27 1.26
N PHE A 30 -14.03 -12.50 0.48
CA PHE A 30 -14.01 -11.05 0.40
C PHE A 30 -15.28 -10.45 0.99
N GLN A 31 -15.13 -9.35 1.75
CA GLN A 31 -16.25 -8.51 2.20
C GLN A 31 -15.86 -7.03 2.02
N ASN A 32 -16.69 -6.27 1.30
CA ASN A 32 -16.50 -4.84 1.08
C ASN A 32 -17.32 -4.04 2.12
N MET A 33 -16.65 -3.21 2.91
CA MET A 33 -17.32 -2.33 3.88
C MET A 33 -17.49 -0.92 3.31
N SER A 34 -18.46 -0.73 2.41
CA SER A 34 -18.91 0.62 2.04
C SER A 34 -20.01 1.10 2.99
N SER A 35 -19.81 2.27 3.59
CA SER A 35 -20.83 2.90 4.42
C SER A 35 -22.03 3.27 3.55
N SER A 36 -23.21 2.74 3.92
CA SER A 36 -24.55 2.96 3.34
C SER A 36 -24.97 1.93 2.29
N GLU A 37 -25.42 0.75 2.72
CA GLU A 37 -26.48 -0.02 2.08
C GLU A 37 -26.97 -1.14 3.04
N SER A 38 -28.24 -1.49 2.93
CA SER A 38 -29.07 -2.21 3.93
C SER A 38 -28.45 -3.49 4.53
N SER A 39 -28.65 -3.64 5.83
CA SER A 39 -27.99 -4.59 6.75
C SER A 39 -28.34 -6.08 6.60
N GLU A 40 -28.99 -6.52 5.50
CA GLU A 40 -29.44 -7.92 5.35
C GLU A 40 -28.71 -8.68 4.22
N ASP A 41 -28.05 -8.00 3.27
CA ASP A 41 -27.26 -8.64 2.20
C ASP A 41 -25.73 -8.61 2.43
N MET A 42 -25.27 -7.94 3.48
CA MET A 42 -23.85 -7.62 3.75
C MET A 42 -23.04 -8.71 4.48
N ASP A 43 -23.58 -9.92 4.65
CA ASP A 43 -22.97 -11.00 5.45
C ASP A 43 -22.42 -12.18 4.64
N ARG A 44 -22.44 -12.11 3.29
CA ARG A 44 -21.98 -13.23 2.45
C ARG A 44 -20.56 -13.01 1.92
N TRP A 45 -19.63 -13.68 2.58
CA TRP A 45 -18.27 -13.94 2.11
C TRP A 45 -18.23 -14.45 0.65
N GLN A 46 -17.53 -13.74 -0.23
CA GLN A 46 -17.38 -14.10 -1.65
C GLN A 46 -15.99 -14.65 -1.97
N SER A 47 -15.91 -15.78 -2.66
CA SER A 47 -14.65 -16.32 -3.16
C SER A 47 -14.09 -15.47 -4.30
N VAL A 48 -12.85 -14.99 -4.17
CA VAL A 48 -12.12 -14.29 -5.23
C VAL A 48 -10.75 -14.91 -5.48
N PHE A 49 -10.18 -14.67 -6.65
CA PHE A 49 -8.78 -14.95 -6.94
C PHE A 49 -7.97 -13.68 -6.71
N ALA A 50 -6.89 -13.76 -5.93
CA ALA A 50 -6.04 -12.62 -5.62
C ALA A 50 -4.58 -12.90 -5.98
N ALA A 51 -3.84 -11.85 -6.33
CA ALA A 51 -2.42 -11.95 -6.64
C ALA A 51 -1.65 -10.73 -6.13
N VAL A 52 -0.43 -10.95 -5.63
CA VAL A 52 0.53 -9.90 -5.27
C VAL A 52 1.64 -9.90 -6.33
N THR A 53 1.84 -8.77 -6.99
CA THR A 53 2.95 -8.54 -7.92
C THR A 53 4.11 -7.83 -7.22
N ASP A 54 5.08 -7.35 -7.99
CA ASP A 54 6.14 -6.46 -7.53
C ASP A 54 5.64 -5.10 -7.00
N SER A 55 4.46 -4.67 -7.44
CA SER A 55 3.97 -3.30 -7.29
C SER A 55 2.49 -3.19 -6.93
N GLU A 56 1.69 -4.23 -7.16
CA GLU A 56 0.24 -4.21 -6.98
C GLU A 56 -0.30 -5.45 -6.27
N LEU A 57 -1.35 -5.25 -5.48
CA LEU A 57 -2.30 -6.29 -5.09
C LEU A 57 -3.48 -6.25 -6.05
N ARG A 58 -3.84 -7.40 -6.62
CA ARG A 58 -4.92 -7.51 -7.60
C ARG A 58 -5.96 -8.54 -7.16
N PHE A 59 -7.23 -8.25 -7.44
CA PHE A 59 -8.36 -9.14 -7.26
C PHE A 59 -9.05 -9.42 -8.59
N TYR A 60 -9.51 -10.65 -8.75
CA TYR A 60 -10.20 -11.17 -9.93
C TYR A 60 -11.39 -12.00 -9.48
N GLU A 61 -12.48 -11.96 -10.26
CA GLU A 61 -13.66 -12.79 -10.00
C GLU A 61 -13.37 -14.29 -10.11
N SER A 62 -12.41 -14.65 -10.96
CA SER A 62 -11.93 -16.02 -11.16
C SER A 62 -10.46 -16.03 -11.60
N ALA A 63 -9.82 -17.20 -11.55
CA ALA A 63 -8.43 -17.36 -11.96
C ALA A 63 -8.22 -16.94 -13.43
N PRO A 64 -7.34 -15.97 -13.72
CA PRO A 64 -7.11 -15.52 -15.09
C PRO A 64 -6.52 -16.62 -15.98
N TRP A 65 -7.14 -16.90 -17.12
CA TRP A 65 -6.71 -17.97 -18.04
C TRP A 65 -5.78 -17.51 -19.17
N SER A 66 -5.56 -16.21 -19.32
CA SER A 66 -4.70 -15.63 -20.37
C SER A 66 -3.93 -14.43 -19.85
N GLY A 67 -2.85 -14.06 -20.55
CA GLY A 67 -2.10 -12.85 -20.24
C GLY A 67 -2.93 -11.56 -20.34
N GLU A 68 -3.99 -11.54 -21.15
CA GLU A 68 -4.94 -10.42 -21.20
C GLU A 68 -5.83 -10.38 -19.96
N ALA A 69 -6.35 -11.53 -19.53
CA ALA A 69 -7.12 -11.62 -18.29
C ALA A 69 -6.28 -11.18 -17.07
N TRP A 70 -4.98 -11.50 -17.04
CA TRP A 70 -4.06 -11.03 -16.01
C TRP A 70 -3.90 -9.50 -15.96
N ARG A 71 -4.11 -8.81 -17.08
CA ARG A 71 -4.05 -7.33 -17.18
C ARG A 71 -5.38 -6.65 -16.86
N ALA A 72 -6.46 -7.41 -16.69
CA ALA A 72 -7.80 -6.91 -16.40
C ALA A 72 -8.30 -7.41 -15.03
N PRO A 73 -7.66 -7.00 -13.93
CA PRO A 73 -8.19 -7.27 -12.59
C PRO A 73 -9.51 -6.53 -12.37
N ALA A 74 -10.38 -7.12 -11.55
CA ALA A 74 -11.59 -6.45 -11.09
C ALA A 74 -11.24 -5.26 -10.18
N GLU A 75 -10.24 -5.45 -9.30
CA GLU A 75 -9.68 -4.40 -8.46
C GLU A 75 -8.15 -4.50 -8.41
N ALA A 76 -7.47 -3.37 -8.39
CA ALA A 76 -6.02 -3.31 -8.25
C ALA A 76 -5.62 -2.16 -7.32
N TYR A 77 -4.67 -2.45 -6.43
CA TYR A 77 -4.18 -1.52 -5.42
C TYR A 77 -2.66 -1.50 -5.41
N SER A 78 -2.05 -0.32 -5.44
CA SER A 78 -0.59 -0.19 -5.33
C SER A 78 -0.12 -0.66 -3.95
N LEU A 79 0.88 -1.56 -3.91
CA LEU A 79 1.41 -2.13 -2.67
C LEU A 79 2.02 -1.08 -1.75
N ILE A 80 2.60 -0.02 -2.33
CA ILE A 80 3.13 1.10 -1.56
C ILE A 80 2.05 1.90 -0.84
N ALA A 81 0.77 1.77 -1.25
CA ALA A 81 -0.40 2.38 -0.63
C ALA A 81 -1.32 1.34 0.04
N THR A 82 -0.87 0.08 0.17
CA THR A 82 -1.61 -1.00 0.83
C THR A 82 -0.92 -1.41 2.12
N ARG A 83 -1.73 -1.76 3.13
CA ARG A 83 -1.25 -2.17 4.46
C ARG A 83 -2.04 -3.35 4.98
N LEU A 84 -1.35 -4.33 5.56
CA LEU A 84 -1.98 -5.37 6.37
C LEU A 84 -2.42 -4.78 7.71
N VAL A 85 -3.66 -5.07 8.10
CA VAL A 85 -4.26 -4.72 9.39
C VAL A 85 -4.63 -6.02 10.10
N GLY A 86 -4.37 -6.07 11.41
CA GLY A 86 -4.24 -7.30 12.19
C GLY A 86 -5.35 -8.35 12.02
N SER A 87 -5.03 -9.58 12.42
CA SER A 87 -5.93 -10.73 12.28
C SER A 87 -7.04 -10.76 13.33
N GLY A 88 -8.27 -11.07 12.91
CA GLY A 88 -9.40 -11.29 13.80
C GLY A 88 -9.26 -12.57 14.62
N LYS A 89 -9.51 -12.52 15.94
CA LYS A 89 -9.34 -13.68 16.86
C LYS A 89 -10.59 -14.58 17.01
N ARG A 90 -11.69 -14.30 16.30
CA ARG A 90 -13.02 -14.87 16.62
C ARG A 90 -13.69 -15.66 15.49
N ALA A 91 -13.01 -15.92 14.39
CA ALA A 91 -13.57 -16.66 13.27
C ALA A 91 -13.11 -18.13 13.27
N GLU A 92 -13.95 -19.03 12.75
CA GLU A 92 -13.61 -20.45 12.54
C GLU A 92 -12.42 -20.62 11.58
N LEU A 93 -12.24 -19.64 10.69
CA LEU A 93 -11.14 -19.56 9.73
C LEU A 93 -10.29 -18.31 9.99
N PRO A 94 -8.98 -18.35 9.69
CA PRO A 94 -8.09 -17.20 9.88
C PRO A 94 -8.49 -16.00 9.03
N GLU A 95 -8.80 -14.89 9.69
CA GLU A 95 -9.22 -13.64 9.05
C GLU A 95 -8.17 -12.56 9.25
N PHE A 96 -7.91 -11.77 8.22
CA PHE A 96 -7.04 -10.60 8.23
C PHE A 96 -7.66 -9.51 7.39
N SER A 97 -7.34 -8.25 7.70
CA SER A 97 -7.83 -7.13 6.89
C SER A 97 -6.67 -6.47 6.17
N ILE A 98 -6.96 -5.86 5.03
CA ILE A 98 -6.02 -4.95 4.38
C ILE A 98 -6.68 -3.60 4.21
N ARG A 99 -5.88 -2.54 4.29
CA ARG A 99 -6.31 -1.17 3.99
C ARG A 99 -5.55 -0.69 2.77
N CYS A 100 -6.30 -0.25 1.77
CA CYS A 100 -5.78 0.29 0.52
C CYS A 100 -6.17 1.77 0.47
N ALA A 101 -5.18 2.66 0.40
CA ALA A 101 -5.45 4.07 0.21
C ALA A 101 -5.63 4.40 -1.27
N THR A 102 -6.72 5.10 -1.58
CA THR A 102 -7.12 5.54 -2.91
C THR A 102 -7.35 7.04 -2.91
N VAL A 103 -7.52 7.63 -4.10
CA VAL A 103 -7.87 9.06 -4.24
C VAL A 103 -9.26 9.39 -3.65
N GLU A 104 -10.11 8.38 -3.45
CA GLU A 104 -11.44 8.51 -2.86
C GLU A 104 -11.45 8.26 -1.34
N GLY A 105 -10.34 7.78 -0.78
CA GLY A 105 -10.21 7.55 0.66
C GLY A 105 -9.41 6.31 1.00
N VAL A 106 -9.89 5.54 1.97
CA VAL A 106 -9.26 4.27 2.35
C VAL A 106 -10.31 3.19 2.31
N ILE A 107 -10.07 2.20 1.46
CA ILE A 107 -10.88 0.99 1.36
C ILE A 107 -10.29 -0.03 2.32
N THR A 108 -11.16 -0.73 3.05
CA THR A 108 -10.75 -1.82 3.92
C THR A 108 -11.39 -3.10 3.41
N HIS A 109 -10.56 -4.09 3.10
CA HIS A 109 -11.02 -5.42 2.72
C HIS A 109 -10.79 -6.37 3.87
N SER A 110 -11.85 -7.05 4.29
CA SER A 110 -11.70 -8.23 5.15
C SER A 110 -11.49 -9.46 4.28
N LEU A 111 -10.46 -10.22 4.61
CA LEU A 111 -10.00 -11.38 3.86
C LEU A 111 -9.90 -12.57 4.80
N ARG A 112 -10.24 -13.74 4.30
CA ARG A 112 -10.15 -15.00 5.04
C ARG A 112 -9.31 -16.01 4.28
N ALA A 113 -8.40 -16.67 4.98
CA ALA A 113 -7.62 -17.78 4.45
C ALA A 113 -8.19 -19.12 4.94
N GLU A 114 -7.94 -20.22 4.24
CA GLU A 114 -8.38 -21.55 4.70
C GLU A 114 -7.52 -22.07 5.85
N THR A 115 -6.23 -21.74 5.87
CA THR A 115 -5.33 -22.11 6.97
C THR A 115 -4.51 -20.95 7.51
N HIS A 116 -4.00 -21.12 8.74
CA HIS A 116 -3.10 -20.15 9.36
C HIS A 116 -1.78 -20.02 8.60
N ARG A 117 -1.36 -21.07 7.88
CA ARG A 117 -0.19 -21.05 7.02
C ARG A 117 -0.42 -20.12 5.83
N ASP A 118 -1.59 -20.18 5.22
CA ASP A 118 -1.92 -19.35 4.06
C ASP A 118 -2.05 -17.89 4.48
N LEU A 119 -2.69 -17.60 5.62
CA LEU A 119 -2.68 -16.26 6.21
C LEU A 119 -1.25 -15.76 6.42
N ALA A 120 -0.35 -16.58 6.99
CA ALA A 120 1.04 -16.18 7.20
C ALA A 120 1.78 -15.92 5.88
N GLY A 121 1.51 -16.72 4.84
CA GLY A 121 2.02 -16.52 3.49
C GLY A 121 1.56 -15.19 2.89
N TRP A 122 0.25 -14.90 2.96
CA TRP A 122 -0.35 -13.65 2.50
C TRP A 122 0.19 -12.43 3.26
N ALA A 123 0.25 -12.52 4.59
CA ALA A 123 0.80 -11.47 5.43
C ALA A 123 2.25 -11.16 5.04
N LYS A 124 3.08 -12.19 4.87
CA LYS A 124 4.47 -12.05 4.42
C LYS A 124 4.56 -11.42 3.03
N ALA A 125 3.78 -11.89 2.07
CA ALA A 125 3.79 -11.38 0.70
C ALA A 125 3.38 -9.90 0.64
N LEU A 126 2.34 -9.50 1.36
CA LEU A 126 1.87 -8.11 1.42
C LEU A 126 2.87 -7.18 2.08
N VAL A 127 3.44 -7.59 3.22
CA VAL A 127 4.43 -6.77 3.95
C VAL A 127 5.71 -6.62 3.14
N ASN A 128 6.28 -7.74 2.66
CA ASN A 128 7.51 -7.71 1.86
C ASN A 128 7.31 -6.98 0.53
N GLY A 129 6.19 -7.22 -0.15
CA GLY A 129 5.84 -6.54 -1.40
C GLY A 129 5.70 -5.03 -1.21
N SER A 130 5.05 -4.59 -0.13
CA SER A 130 4.95 -3.17 0.21
C SER A 130 6.31 -2.52 0.47
N HIS A 131 7.20 -3.20 1.20
CA HIS A 131 8.56 -2.72 1.45
C HIS A 131 9.42 -2.70 0.18
N ALA A 132 9.34 -3.74 -0.65
CA ALA A 132 10.05 -3.80 -1.93
C ALA A 132 9.57 -2.71 -2.90
N SER A 133 8.26 -2.47 -2.95
CA SER A 133 7.65 -1.40 -3.74
C SER A 133 8.12 -0.02 -3.27
N ALA A 134 8.21 0.20 -1.96
CA ALA A 134 8.77 1.42 -1.37
C ALA A 134 10.22 1.71 -1.82
N VAL A 135 11.07 0.67 -1.82
CA VAL A 135 12.47 0.81 -2.29
C VAL A 135 12.53 1.06 -3.79
N THR A 136 11.71 0.36 -4.58
CA THR A 136 11.70 0.43 -6.04
C THR A 136 11.17 1.77 -6.54
N GLN A 137 10.05 2.26 -5.99
CA GLN A 137 9.46 3.54 -6.38
C GLN A 137 10.35 4.72 -6.00
N ARG A 138 11.09 4.60 -4.88
CA ARG A 138 12.13 5.53 -4.39
C ARG A 138 11.65 6.93 -4.01
N GLU A 139 10.66 7.51 -4.67
CA GLU A 139 10.08 8.79 -4.31
C GLU A 139 8.61 8.90 -4.70
N LEU A 140 7.89 9.74 -3.95
CA LEU A 140 6.55 10.20 -4.27
C LEU A 140 6.61 11.70 -4.55
N VAL A 141 6.01 12.11 -5.66
CA VAL A 141 5.96 13.51 -6.08
C VAL A 141 4.50 13.94 -6.17
N CYS A 142 4.13 14.95 -5.38
CA CYS A 142 2.77 15.46 -5.29
C CYS A 142 2.73 16.95 -5.62
N ARG A 143 1.75 17.39 -6.41
CA ARG A 143 1.43 18.81 -6.53
C ARG A 143 0.69 19.24 -5.27
N CYS A 144 0.95 20.46 -4.81
CA CYS A 144 0.28 21.04 -3.67
C CYS A 144 0.32 22.57 -3.72
N VAL A 145 -0.41 23.22 -2.83
CA VAL A 145 -0.32 24.64 -2.55
C VAL A 145 0.22 24.84 -1.14
N TRP A 146 1.26 25.66 -1.01
CA TRP A 146 1.88 26.01 0.27
C TRP A 146 1.90 27.52 0.43
N LYS A 147 1.35 28.03 1.54
CA LYS A 147 1.22 29.47 1.83
C LYS A 147 0.62 30.26 0.64
N GLY A 148 -0.40 29.69 0.00
CA GLY A 148 -1.11 30.29 -1.14
C GLY A 148 -0.36 30.25 -2.47
N ARG A 149 0.77 29.54 -2.58
CA ARG A 149 1.53 29.41 -3.84
C ARG A 149 1.63 27.95 -4.30
N PRO A 150 1.52 27.67 -5.61
CA PRO A 150 1.76 26.34 -6.15
C PRO A 150 3.17 25.84 -5.84
N ALA A 151 3.25 24.58 -5.41
CA ALA A 151 4.46 23.91 -5.00
C ALA A 151 4.40 22.42 -5.39
N GLN A 152 5.51 21.73 -5.16
CA GLN A 152 5.60 20.29 -5.34
C GLN A 152 6.28 19.67 -4.11
N LEU A 153 5.56 18.79 -3.42
CA LEU A 153 6.10 17.99 -2.34
C LEU A 153 6.76 16.74 -2.93
N VAL A 154 8.03 16.53 -2.59
CA VAL A 154 8.77 15.30 -2.88
C VAL A 154 9.05 14.59 -1.58
N ILE A 155 8.58 13.35 -1.46
CA ILE A 155 8.92 12.44 -0.36
C ILE A 155 9.82 11.37 -0.96
N HIS A 156 11.13 11.50 -0.77
CA HIS A 156 12.12 10.55 -1.26
C HIS A 156 12.46 9.56 -0.15
N TYR A 157 12.39 8.26 -0.45
CA TYR A 157 12.66 7.15 0.46
C TYR A 157 13.88 7.42 1.32
N GLU A 158 15.09 7.64 0.77
CA GLU A 158 16.26 8.00 1.60
C GLU A 158 16.25 9.44 2.13
N ASN A 159 16.14 10.44 1.23
CA ASN A 159 16.45 11.84 1.53
C ASN A 159 15.39 12.60 2.33
N GLY A 160 14.22 12.01 2.58
CA GLY A 160 13.14 12.66 3.32
C GLY A 160 12.29 13.56 2.43
N PHE A 161 11.95 14.73 2.96
CA PHE A 161 10.96 15.64 2.40
C PHE A 161 11.65 16.83 1.76
N THR A 162 11.23 17.19 0.56
CA THR A 162 11.65 18.42 -0.11
C THR A 162 10.40 19.09 -0.68
N LEU A 163 10.21 20.37 -0.36
CA LEU A 163 9.21 21.18 -1.05
C LEU A 163 9.90 22.05 -2.07
N LEU A 164 9.39 22.02 -3.29
CA LEU A 164 9.90 22.76 -4.44
C LEU A 164 8.88 23.81 -4.87
N GLU A 165 9.36 24.95 -5.34
CA GLU A 165 8.55 25.92 -6.07
C GLU A 165 8.10 25.31 -7.40
N ALA A 166 6.81 25.48 -7.75
CA ALA A 166 6.30 24.96 -9.02
C ALA A 166 6.86 25.77 -10.22
N GLY A 167 7.27 25.07 -11.28
CA GLY A 167 7.71 25.70 -12.54
C GLY A 167 9.10 25.27 -13.01
N THR A 168 9.59 25.86 -14.11
CA THR A 168 10.92 25.56 -14.65
C THR A 168 12.01 26.18 -13.80
N GLY A 169 12.99 25.38 -13.35
CA GLY A 169 14.05 25.83 -12.44
C GLY A 169 13.69 25.73 -10.96
N SER A 170 12.69 24.89 -10.61
CA SER A 170 12.17 24.62 -9.26
C SER A 170 13.19 24.79 -8.14
N ARG A 171 13.11 25.94 -7.47
CA ARG A 171 13.93 26.25 -6.30
C ARG A 171 13.41 25.46 -5.10
N THR A 172 14.34 24.90 -4.32
CA THR A 172 13.98 24.28 -3.03
C THR A 172 13.50 25.35 -2.05
N LEU A 173 12.28 25.17 -1.54
CA LEU A 173 11.67 26.01 -0.51
C LEU A 173 12.12 25.57 0.88
N TRP A 174 12.08 24.26 1.15
CA TRP A 174 12.62 23.67 2.37
C TRP A 174 12.93 22.17 2.17
N ARG A 175 13.72 21.61 3.10
CA ARG A 175 14.05 20.18 3.16
C ARG A 175 14.12 19.70 4.60
N TYR A 176 13.54 18.54 4.87
CA TYR A 176 13.62 17.86 6.16
C TYR A 176 13.96 16.38 5.98
N SER A 177 14.74 15.80 6.88
CA SER A 177 14.95 14.35 6.92
C SER A 177 13.80 13.66 7.65
N PHE A 178 13.71 12.33 7.52
CA PHE A 178 12.71 11.53 8.24
C PHE A 178 12.85 11.63 9.77
N ASP A 179 14.07 11.73 10.30
CA ASP A 179 14.31 11.79 11.76
C ASP A 179 13.79 13.08 12.40
N LYS A 180 13.43 14.08 11.58
CA LYS A 180 12.79 15.30 12.05
C LYS A 180 11.27 15.17 12.09
N LEU A 181 10.66 14.28 11.31
CA LEU A 181 9.21 14.13 11.30
C LEU A 181 8.74 13.55 12.63
N ARG A 182 7.98 14.35 13.39
CA ARG A 182 7.35 13.96 14.65
C ARG A 182 5.96 13.40 14.43
N ASN A 183 5.19 14.06 13.57
CA ASN A 183 3.82 13.68 13.28
C ASN A 183 3.46 13.99 11.82
N SER A 184 2.57 13.17 11.27
CA SER A 184 1.91 13.39 9.99
C SER A 184 0.42 13.12 10.14
N SER A 185 -0.42 14.07 9.74
CA SER A 185 -1.88 13.94 9.85
C SER A 185 -2.59 14.53 8.64
N ASP A 186 -3.85 14.14 8.46
CA ASP A 186 -4.67 14.58 7.35
C ASP A 186 -6.15 14.70 7.71
N ASP A 187 -6.92 15.44 6.91
CA ASP A 187 -8.37 15.64 7.08
C ASP A 187 -9.21 14.66 6.24
N GLY A 188 -8.55 13.75 5.52
CA GLY A 188 -9.16 12.82 4.58
C GLY A 188 -9.74 13.45 3.31
N LYS A 189 -9.55 14.76 3.08
CA LYS A 189 -10.19 15.49 1.98
C LYS A 189 -9.21 16.30 1.14
N ARG A 190 -8.38 17.12 1.76
CA ARG A 190 -7.57 18.13 1.06
C ARG A 190 -6.26 18.48 1.75
N TYR A 191 -6.24 18.54 3.07
CA TYR A 191 -5.11 19.09 3.80
C TYR A 191 -4.23 18.00 4.42
N LEU A 192 -2.92 18.17 4.24
CA LEU A 192 -1.87 17.37 4.85
C LEU A 192 -1.08 18.25 5.82
N TRP A 193 -0.87 17.79 7.05
CA TRP A 193 -0.03 18.42 8.05
C TRP A 193 1.18 17.55 8.36
N LEU A 194 2.37 18.17 8.35
CA LEU A 194 3.64 17.55 8.70
C LEU A 194 4.30 18.37 9.82
N ASP A 195 4.52 17.77 10.98
CA ASP A 195 5.22 18.38 12.10
C ASP A 195 6.67 17.89 12.15
N PHE A 196 7.62 18.81 12.01
CA PHE A 196 9.05 18.52 12.07
C PHE A 196 9.73 18.91 13.41
N GLY A 197 8.96 19.40 14.40
CA GLY A 197 9.42 19.94 15.69
C GLY A 197 10.44 21.09 15.55
N SER A 198 11.11 21.60 16.58
CA SER A 198 10.52 22.27 17.75
C SER A 198 10.59 23.80 17.55
N GLY A 199 9.43 24.42 17.37
CA GLY A 199 9.17 25.87 17.23
C GLY A 199 7.84 26.12 16.52
N GLU A 200 7.17 27.25 16.75
CA GLU A 200 5.83 27.58 16.17
C GLU A 200 5.82 27.61 14.62
N GLU A 201 6.99 27.63 13.96
CA GLU A 201 7.11 27.66 12.49
C GLU A 201 7.42 26.29 11.85
N THR A 202 7.26 25.19 12.57
CA THR A 202 7.71 23.85 12.11
C THR A 202 6.59 22.89 11.72
N GLU A 203 5.33 23.30 11.94
CA GLU A 203 4.16 22.64 11.37
C GLU A 203 3.94 23.14 9.94
N VAL A 204 3.91 22.20 9.01
CA VAL A 204 3.74 22.47 7.59
C VAL A 204 2.37 21.99 7.16
N GLU A 205 1.48 22.93 6.91
CA GLU A 205 0.20 22.69 6.25
C GLU A 205 0.35 22.78 4.73
N LEU A 206 -0.14 21.75 4.03
CA LEU A 206 -0.16 21.66 2.57
C LEU A 206 -1.57 21.39 2.10
N ASP A 207 -2.03 22.20 1.16
CA ASP A 207 -3.23 21.91 0.39
C ASP A 207 -2.83 20.97 -0.76
N MET A 208 -3.26 19.71 -0.69
CA MET A 208 -2.90 18.68 -1.66
C MET A 208 -3.78 18.68 -2.91
N GLU A 209 -4.76 19.60 -2.99
CA GLU A 209 -5.73 19.71 -4.09
C GLU A 209 -6.53 18.40 -4.33
N GLY A 210 -6.52 17.49 -3.36
CA GLY A 210 -7.13 16.16 -3.41
C GLY A 210 -6.88 15.38 -2.12
N CYS A 211 -7.40 14.14 -2.05
CA CYS A 211 -7.33 13.34 -0.83
C CYS A 211 -5.86 13.01 -0.46
N PRO A 212 -5.38 13.41 0.74
CA PRO A 212 -4.01 13.17 1.19
C PRO A 212 -3.76 11.75 1.72
N LYS A 213 -4.79 10.91 1.90
CA LYS A 213 -4.65 9.59 2.53
C LYS A 213 -3.62 8.67 1.85
N PRO A 214 -3.56 8.57 0.50
CA PRO A 214 -2.51 7.79 -0.16
C PRO A 214 -1.10 8.24 0.20
N ILE A 215 -0.89 9.55 0.35
CA ILE A 215 0.42 10.13 0.69
C ILE A 215 0.85 9.69 2.08
N VAL A 216 -0.07 9.75 3.05
CA VAL A 216 0.17 9.30 4.42
C VAL A 216 0.46 7.79 4.46
N PHE A 217 -0.27 6.98 3.72
CA PHE A 217 -0.03 5.54 3.62
C PHE A 217 1.36 5.21 3.06
N ILE A 218 1.74 5.85 1.96
CA ILE A 218 3.05 5.70 1.32
C ILE A 218 4.15 6.15 2.28
N LEU A 219 3.97 7.30 2.94
CA LEU A 219 4.91 7.84 3.92
C LEU A 219 5.19 6.84 5.04
N HIS A 220 4.14 6.27 5.63
CA HIS A 220 4.32 5.27 6.66
C HIS A 220 4.92 3.96 6.13
N ASN A 221 4.70 3.59 4.86
CA ASN A 221 5.33 2.42 4.25
C ASN A 221 6.82 2.65 4.00
N PHE A 222 7.24 3.87 3.61
CA PHE A 222 8.64 4.27 3.60
C PHE A 222 9.28 4.14 4.99
N LEU A 223 8.64 4.67 6.03
CA LEU A 223 9.13 4.56 7.41
C LEU A 223 9.24 3.10 7.87
N SER A 224 8.20 2.29 7.63
CA SER A 224 8.19 0.87 8.01
C SER A 224 9.30 0.09 7.31
N ALA A 225 9.48 0.28 6.00
CA ALA A 225 10.54 -0.38 5.24
C ALA A 225 11.94 0.04 5.71
N LYS A 226 12.14 1.32 6.08
CA LYS A 226 13.40 1.80 6.65
C LYS A 226 13.72 1.14 7.99
N ILE A 227 12.74 1.11 8.89
CA ILE A 227 12.87 0.50 10.22
C ILE A 227 13.22 -1.00 10.07
N HIS A 228 12.51 -1.70 9.18
CA HIS A 228 12.79 -3.10 8.85
C HIS A 228 14.23 -3.29 8.33
N ARG A 229 14.69 -2.45 7.41
CA ARG A 229 16.06 -2.51 6.87
C ARG A 229 17.13 -2.27 7.94
N LEU A 230 16.87 -1.38 8.90
CA LEU A 230 17.81 -1.06 9.98
C LEU A 230 17.84 -2.12 11.09
N GLY A 231 17.02 -3.17 11.00
CA GLY A 231 16.92 -4.21 12.03
C GLY A 231 16.34 -3.70 13.36
N LEU A 232 15.70 -2.52 13.34
CA LEU A 232 15.09 -1.91 14.51
C LEU A 232 13.68 -2.51 14.64
N SER A 233 13.55 -3.72 15.18
CA SER A 233 12.24 -4.19 15.62
C SER A 233 11.83 -3.40 16.87
N ALA A 234 10.75 -2.63 16.78
CA ALA A 234 10.08 -2.03 17.94
C ALA A 234 9.39 -3.09 18.81
#